data_AF-A0A1H7E1D5-F1
#
_entry.id   AF-A0A1H7E1D5-F1
#
_cell.length_a   1.000
_cell.length_b   1.000
_cell.length_c   1.000
_cell.angle_alpha   90.00
_cell.angle_beta   90.00
_cell.angle_gamma   90.00
#
_symmetry.space_group_name_H-M   'P 1'
#
loop_
_entity.id
_entity.type
_entity.pdbx_description
1 polymer ?
#
loop_
_entity_poly.entity_id
_entity_poly.type
_entity_poly.pdbx_seq_one_letter_code
_entity_poly.pdbx_strand_id
1 'polypeptide(L)'
;MSLFEQKIEGVPQFVSYFSPVLEVVLDLGGQARPKQVFEEIAKRHDVPQDFLSQTNKNGQPKFNNRVAWARFYRVKAGLLYSPKRGVWALTEAGRSAKMTDELAVDIFRREHSALKADEDEDQAPEGEIVPDGVNYWFVGAAWDEGDQTPRFLEEGIWQNGYDDKFSEHVRQMKQGDRIAIKATYTRKHDVPFENRGRAVSAMSIKAIGTITGNRGDGKTVEVSWQEVDPPREWFFYTYRTTVARARFEDDDMARQLVAFTFDAADQDIGRFLAHPYWAERYAERPSRPRLDNRHLTRGSQRTGKTRH
;
A
#
# COMPACT_ATOMS: atom_id res chain seq x y z
N MET A 1 6.08 -6.99 -31.54
CA MET A 1 6.69 -7.30 -30.22
C MET A 1 5.68 -8.09 -29.43
N SER A 2 6.13 -9.11 -28.71
CA SER A 2 5.25 -9.97 -27.93
C SER A 2 4.79 -9.24 -26.67
N LEU A 3 3.54 -9.42 -26.23
CA LEU A 3 2.97 -8.68 -25.07
C LEU A 3 3.83 -8.81 -23.79
N PHE A 4 4.44 -9.98 -23.61
CA PHE A 4 5.28 -10.30 -22.46
C PHE A 4 6.68 -9.67 -22.51
N GLU A 5 7.04 -9.03 -23.61
CA GLU A 5 8.26 -8.24 -23.83
C GLU A 5 7.94 -6.76 -24.00
N GLN A 6 6.71 -6.43 -24.39
CA GLN A 6 6.24 -5.06 -24.54
C GLN A 6 6.37 -4.30 -23.22
N LYS A 7 6.91 -3.10 -23.32
CA LYS A 7 7.11 -2.17 -22.21
C LYS A 7 6.90 -0.76 -22.73
N ILE A 8 6.04 -0.01 -22.05
CA ILE A 8 5.88 1.42 -22.29
C ILE A 8 6.96 2.14 -21.47
N GLU A 9 7.65 3.09 -22.10
CA GLU A 9 8.76 3.80 -21.46
C GLU A 9 8.29 4.60 -20.24
N GLY A 10 9.10 4.59 -19.18
CA GLY A 10 8.82 5.36 -17.96
C GLY A 10 7.74 4.78 -17.03
N VAL A 11 7.20 3.58 -17.30
CA VAL A 11 6.23 2.90 -16.42
C VAL A 11 6.54 1.41 -16.24
N PRO A 12 5.98 0.74 -15.20
CA PRO A 12 6.13 -0.70 -15.03
C PRO A 12 5.52 -1.49 -16.19
N GLN A 13 6.05 -2.69 -16.43
CA GLN A 13 5.65 -3.50 -17.57
C GLN A 13 4.16 -3.86 -17.58
N PHE A 14 3.53 -4.05 -16.41
CA PHE A 14 2.11 -4.41 -16.32
C PHE A 14 1.19 -3.36 -16.96
N VAL A 15 1.65 -2.12 -17.16
CA VAL A 15 0.85 -1.06 -17.81
C VAL A 15 0.53 -1.43 -19.26
N SER A 16 1.42 -2.15 -19.96
CA SER A 16 1.15 -2.69 -21.31
C SER A 16 -0.01 -3.70 -21.35
N TYR A 17 -0.42 -4.24 -20.21
CA TYR A 17 -1.53 -5.21 -20.11
C TYR A 17 -2.89 -4.51 -19.95
N PHE A 18 -2.95 -3.17 -19.92
CA PHE A 18 -4.21 -2.46 -19.74
C PHE A 18 -5.17 -2.70 -20.90
N SER A 19 -4.72 -2.59 -22.15
CA SER A 19 -5.54 -2.85 -23.34
C SER A 19 -5.94 -4.33 -23.45
N PRO A 20 -5.02 -5.31 -23.37
CA PRO A 20 -5.36 -6.73 -23.47
C PRO A 20 -6.42 -7.19 -22.47
N VAL A 21 -6.35 -6.73 -21.23
CA VAL A 21 -7.39 -7.04 -20.22
C VAL A 21 -8.75 -6.47 -20.61
N LEU A 22 -8.78 -5.31 -21.25
CA LEU A 22 -10.02 -4.59 -21.58
C LEU A 22 -10.72 -5.26 -22.74
N GLU A 23 -9.94 -5.56 -23.77
CA GLU A 23 -10.38 -6.29 -24.96
C GLU A 23 -10.87 -7.69 -24.61
N VAL A 24 -10.09 -8.46 -23.85
CA VAL A 24 -10.49 -9.83 -23.49
C VAL A 24 -11.76 -9.85 -22.64
N VAL A 25 -11.90 -8.96 -21.65
CA VAL A 25 -13.14 -8.92 -20.86
C VAL A 25 -14.31 -8.46 -21.72
N LEU A 26 -14.11 -7.53 -22.66
CA LEU A 26 -15.14 -7.08 -23.60
C LEU A 26 -15.61 -8.23 -24.51
N ASP A 27 -14.66 -8.95 -25.12
CA ASP A 27 -14.92 -10.06 -26.04
C ASP A 27 -15.62 -11.24 -25.35
N LEU A 28 -15.39 -11.42 -24.04
CA LEU A 28 -16.09 -12.39 -23.20
C LEU A 28 -17.50 -11.89 -22.74
N GLY A 29 -18.04 -10.85 -23.36
CA GLY A 29 -19.38 -10.30 -23.07
C GLY A 29 -19.37 -9.15 -22.05
N GLY A 30 -18.20 -8.62 -21.71
CA GLY A 30 -18.00 -7.57 -20.72
C GLY A 30 -18.01 -8.07 -19.27
N GLN A 31 -18.03 -9.38 -19.04
CA GLN A 31 -17.81 -10.01 -17.74
C GLN A 31 -17.01 -11.31 -17.88
N ALA A 32 -16.03 -11.54 -17.02
CA ALA A 32 -15.20 -12.74 -17.07
C ALA A 32 -14.64 -13.12 -15.70
N ARG A 33 -14.28 -14.41 -15.52
CA ARG A 33 -13.47 -14.85 -14.37
C ARG A 33 -11.99 -14.59 -14.63
N PRO A 34 -11.18 -14.27 -13.60
CA PRO A 34 -9.74 -14.00 -13.76
C PRO A 34 -9.00 -15.08 -14.56
N LYS A 35 -9.28 -16.36 -14.27
CA LYS A 35 -8.66 -17.49 -14.98
C LYS A 35 -8.92 -17.45 -16.49
N GLN A 36 -10.15 -17.13 -16.91
CA GLN A 36 -10.50 -17.00 -18.33
C GLN A 36 -9.75 -15.83 -18.97
N VAL A 37 -9.60 -14.72 -18.25
CA VAL A 37 -8.84 -13.56 -18.74
C VAL A 37 -7.36 -13.90 -18.88
N PHE A 38 -6.76 -14.61 -17.92
CA PHE A 38 -5.37 -15.05 -18.00
C PHE A 38 -5.14 -15.98 -19.20
N GLU A 39 -5.98 -17.01 -19.34
CA GLU A 39 -5.88 -18.00 -20.42
C GLU A 39 -6.07 -17.35 -21.79
N GLU A 40 -7.04 -16.46 -21.94
CA GLU A 40 -7.32 -15.83 -23.24
C GLU A 40 -6.25 -14.80 -23.63
N ILE A 41 -5.70 -14.02 -22.68
CA ILE A 41 -4.55 -13.14 -22.96
C ILE A 41 -3.33 -13.99 -23.33
N ALA A 42 -3.06 -15.08 -22.59
CA ALA A 42 -1.94 -15.95 -22.88
C ALA A 42 -2.03 -16.54 -24.29
N LYS A 43 -3.22 -16.98 -24.68
CA LYS A 43 -3.52 -17.52 -26.01
C LYS A 43 -3.44 -16.45 -27.11
N ARG A 44 -4.07 -15.28 -26.94
CA ARG A 44 -4.12 -14.22 -27.96
C ARG A 44 -2.74 -13.63 -28.29
N HIS A 45 -1.82 -13.67 -27.32
CA HIS A 45 -0.48 -13.10 -27.46
C HIS A 45 0.63 -14.16 -27.51
N ASP A 46 0.27 -15.42 -27.78
CA ASP A 46 1.20 -16.55 -27.93
C ASP A 46 2.26 -16.62 -26.82
N VAL A 47 1.83 -16.45 -25.58
CA VAL A 47 2.74 -16.38 -24.42
C VAL A 47 3.38 -17.76 -24.22
N PRO A 48 4.72 -17.88 -24.30
CA PRO A 48 5.41 -19.15 -24.16
C PRO A 48 5.18 -19.83 -22.81
N GLN A 49 5.10 -21.16 -22.82
CA GLN A 49 4.81 -21.95 -21.62
C GLN A 49 5.89 -21.80 -20.54
N ASP A 50 7.15 -21.67 -20.93
CA ASP A 50 8.26 -21.37 -20.03
C ASP A 50 8.03 -20.03 -19.31
N PHE A 51 7.55 -18.99 -20.02
CA PHE A 51 7.17 -17.72 -19.41
C PHE A 51 5.95 -17.82 -18.48
N LEU A 52 4.92 -18.59 -18.85
CA LEU A 52 3.75 -18.84 -18.00
C LEU A 52 4.13 -19.59 -16.71
N SER A 53 5.16 -20.43 -16.78
CA SER A 53 5.70 -21.16 -15.63
C SER A 53 6.64 -20.32 -14.75
N GLN A 54 7.09 -19.15 -15.21
CA GLN A 54 7.92 -18.27 -14.38
C GLN A 54 7.14 -17.76 -13.18
N THR A 55 7.70 -17.95 -12.00
CA THR A 55 7.16 -17.41 -10.76
C THR A 55 7.88 -16.13 -10.35
N ASN A 56 7.21 -15.27 -9.59
CA ASN A 56 7.89 -14.23 -8.83
C ASN A 56 8.62 -14.85 -7.61
N LYS A 57 9.27 -14.00 -6.81
CA LYS A 57 9.96 -14.42 -5.57
C LYS A 57 9.04 -15.14 -4.56
N ASN A 58 7.72 -15.01 -4.72
CA ASN A 58 6.70 -15.53 -3.82
C ASN A 58 5.96 -16.76 -4.40
N GLY A 59 6.50 -17.38 -5.46
CA GLY A 59 5.93 -18.59 -6.07
C GLY A 59 4.68 -18.35 -6.94
N GLN A 60 4.21 -17.10 -7.08
CA GLN A 60 3.05 -16.80 -7.93
C GLN A 60 3.47 -16.63 -9.40
N PRO A 61 2.66 -17.08 -10.39
CA PRO A 61 2.96 -16.89 -11.80
C PRO A 61 3.12 -15.41 -12.15
N LYS A 62 4.29 -15.04 -12.67
CA LYS A 62 4.68 -13.66 -12.99
C LYS A 62 3.73 -13.02 -14.02
N PHE A 63 3.24 -13.81 -14.97
CA PHE A 63 2.26 -13.39 -15.96
C PHE A 63 0.92 -13.02 -15.30
N ASN A 64 0.35 -13.90 -14.47
CA ASN A 64 -0.91 -13.65 -13.77
C ASN A 64 -0.83 -12.40 -12.90
N ASN A 65 0.30 -12.20 -12.21
CA ASN A 65 0.53 -11.00 -11.41
C ASN A 65 0.45 -9.72 -12.25
N ARG A 66 1.06 -9.67 -13.44
CA ARG A 66 0.97 -8.50 -14.34
C ARG A 66 -0.47 -8.23 -14.76
N VAL A 67 -1.23 -9.27 -15.10
CA VAL A 67 -2.64 -9.13 -15.48
C VAL A 67 -3.49 -8.63 -14.31
N ALA A 68 -3.23 -9.13 -13.09
CA ALA A 68 -3.91 -8.70 -11.87
C ALA A 68 -3.63 -7.22 -11.55
N TRP A 69 -2.38 -6.77 -11.68
CA TRP A 69 -2.00 -5.35 -11.54
C TRP A 69 -2.71 -4.46 -12.56
N ALA A 70 -2.78 -4.89 -13.82
CA ALA A 70 -3.53 -4.15 -14.84
C ALA A 70 -5.00 -3.99 -14.46
N ARG A 71 -5.64 -5.06 -13.96
CA ARG A 71 -7.02 -4.98 -13.44
C ARG A 71 -7.13 -4.00 -12.27
N PHE A 72 -6.21 -4.06 -11.30
CA PHE A 72 -6.26 -3.21 -10.10
C PHE A 72 -6.31 -1.71 -10.46
N TYR A 73 -5.37 -1.24 -11.27
CA TYR A 73 -5.33 0.16 -11.70
C TYR A 73 -6.56 0.57 -12.51
N ARG A 74 -7.14 -0.36 -13.28
CA ARG A 74 -8.33 -0.09 -14.08
C ARG A 74 -9.62 -0.08 -13.26
N VAL A 75 -9.66 -0.78 -12.13
CA VAL A 75 -10.73 -0.63 -11.14
C VAL A 75 -10.64 0.76 -10.48
N LYS A 76 -9.44 1.19 -10.07
CA LYS A 76 -9.22 2.53 -9.50
C LYS A 76 -9.61 3.65 -10.49
N ALA A 77 -9.29 3.46 -11.77
CA ALA A 77 -9.69 4.36 -12.84
C ALA A 77 -11.19 4.28 -13.23
N GLY A 78 -12.00 3.45 -12.57
CA GLY A 78 -13.44 3.32 -12.83
C GLY A 78 -13.81 2.61 -14.14
N LEU A 79 -12.89 1.87 -14.76
CA LEU A 79 -13.11 1.15 -16.02
C LEU A 79 -13.60 -0.28 -15.79
N LEU A 80 -13.15 -0.91 -14.71
CA LEU A 80 -13.60 -2.23 -14.26
C LEU A 80 -14.24 -2.14 -12.89
N TYR A 81 -15.09 -3.10 -12.59
CA TYR A 81 -15.59 -3.36 -11.24
C TYR A 81 -15.75 -4.87 -11.03
N SER A 82 -16.13 -5.25 -9.81
CA SER A 82 -16.43 -6.64 -9.47
C SER A 82 -17.88 -6.73 -8.97
N PRO A 83 -18.82 -7.25 -9.79
CA PRO A 83 -20.23 -7.37 -9.36
C PRO A 83 -20.40 -8.43 -8.26
N LYS A 84 -19.49 -9.41 -8.22
CA LYS A 84 -19.35 -10.41 -7.16
C LYS A 84 -17.92 -10.94 -7.12
N ARG A 85 -17.54 -11.58 -6.02
CA ARG A 85 -16.22 -12.17 -5.83
C ARG A 85 -15.87 -13.11 -7.00
N GLY A 86 -14.64 -12.98 -7.51
CA GLY A 86 -14.13 -13.81 -8.61
C GLY A 86 -14.69 -13.47 -10.00
N VAL A 87 -15.42 -12.36 -10.15
CA VAL A 87 -15.92 -11.87 -11.45
C VAL A 87 -15.39 -10.45 -11.69
N TRP A 88 -14.86 -10.23 -12.89
CA TRP A 88 -14.47 -8.91 -13.40
C TRP A 88 -15.50 -8.47 -14.42
N ALA A 89 -15.91 -7.21 -14.36
CA ALA A 89 -16.89 -6.63 -15.27
C ALA A 89 -16.45 -5.24 -15.74
N LEU A 90 -16.81 -4.89 -16.97
CA LEU A 90 -16.61 -3.53 -17.50
C LEU A 90 -17.70 -2.59 -17.02
N THR A 91 -17.32 -1.39 -16.60
CA THR A 91 -18.25 -0.27 -16.50
C THR A 91 -18.61 0.24 -17.90
N GLU A 92 -19.57 1.15 -18.02
CA GLU A 92 -19.88 1.79 -19.30
C GLU A 92 -18.67 2.55 -19.86
N ALA A 93 -17.91 3.22 -18.98
CA ALA A 93 -16.64 3.84 -19.34
C ALA A 93 -15.61 2.81 -19.81
N GLY A 94 -15.53 1.64 -19.16
CA GLY A 94 -14.67 0.54 -19.59
C GLY A 94 -15.03 -0.03 -20.97
N ARG A 95 -16.32 -0.11 -21.30
CA ARG A 95 -16.81 -0.62 -22.61
C ARG A 95 -16.49 0.32 -23.76
N SER A 96 -16.50 1.62 -23.50
CA SER A 96 -16.26 2.68 -24.50
C SER A 96 -14.80 3.15 -24.57
N ALA A 97 -13.97 2.77 -23.59
CA ALA A 97 -12.58 3.19 -23.51
C ALA A 97 -11.73 2.62 -24.66
N LYS A 98 -11.06 3.51 -25.40
CA LYS A 98 -9.96 3.16 -26.30
C LYS A 98 -8.65 3.28 -25.53
N MET A 99 -8.05 2.15 -25.19
CA MET A 99 -6.85 2.12 -24.35
C MET A 99 -5.58 2.30 -25.19
N THR A 100 -5.13 3.54 -25.34
CA THR A 100 -3.82 3.87 -25.94
C THR A 100 -2.71 3.80 -24.89
N ASP A 101 -1.44 3.76 -25.33
CA ASP A 101 -0.29 3.77 -24.42
C ASP A 101 -0.25 5.05 -23.58
N GLU A 102 -0.60 6.21 -24.16
CA GLU A 102 -0.66 7.48 -23.43
C GLU A 102 -1.72 7.43 -22.33
N LEU A 103 -2.93 6.93 -22.63
CA LEU A 103 -3.99 6.80 -21.63
C LEU A 103 -3.60 5.80 -20.53
N ALA A 104 -2.95 4.69 -20.89
CA ALA A 104 -2.47 3.72 -19.93
C ALA A 104 -1.44 4.31 -18.97
N VAL A 105 -0.50 5.11 -19.50
CA VAL A 105 0.51 5.84 -18.72
C VAL A 105 -0.16 6.89 -17.82
N ASP A 106 -1.12 7.65 -18.33
CA ASP A 106 -1.83 8.67 -17.56
C ASP A 106 -2.65 8.07 -16.42
N ILE A 107 -3.37 6.97 -16.68
CA ILE A 107 -4.05 6.21 -15.63
C ILE A 107 -3.04 5.72 -14.60
N PHE A 108 -1.94 5.09 -15.03
CA PHE A 108 -0.92 4.64 -14.09
C PHE A 108 -0.39 5.81 -13.25
N ARG A 109 0.06 6.91 -13.84
CA ARG A 109 0.61 8.04 -13.11
C ARG A 109 -0.40 8.68 -12.16
N ARG A 110 -1.65 8.87 -12.60
CA ARG A 110 -2.71 9.47 -11.77
C ARG A 110 -3.04 8.59 -10.58
N GLU A 111 -3.38 7.32 -10.82
CA GLU A 111 -3.77 6.40 -9.76
C GLU A 111 -2.57 6.07 -8.86
N HIS A 112 -1.37 5.94 -9.43
CA HIS A 112 -0.14 5.70 -8.66
C HIS A 112 0.23 6.92 -7.82
N SER A 113 0.05 8.14 -8.33
CA SER A 113 0.23 9.36 -7.54
C SER A 113 -0.84 9.49 -6.46
N ALA A 114 -2.08 9.07 -6.70
CA ALA A 114 -3.13 9.06 -5.69
C ALA A 114 -2.85 8.01 -4.59
N LEU A 115 -2.30 6.85 -4.96
CA LEU A 115 -1.79 5.86 -4.00
C LEU A 115 -0.59 6.41 -3.22
N LYS A 116 0.28 7.21 -3.87
CA LYS A 116 1.40 7.88 -3.20
C LYS A 116 0.99 9.06 -2.33
N ALA A 117 -0.14 9.72 -2.61
CA ALA A 117 -0.65 10.81 -1.79
C ALA A 117 -1.02 10.32 -0.37
N ASP A 118 -1.21 9.01 -0.21
CA ASP A 118 -1.53 8.30 1.03
C ASP A 118 -0.38 7.36 1.46
N GLU A 119 0.90 7.73 1.25
CA GLU A 119 2.06 6.93 1.71
C GLU A 119 2.15 6.75 3.23
N ASP A 120 1.37 7.52 4.00
CA ASP A 120 1.18 7.30 5.44
C ASP A 120 0.35 6.04 5.76
N GLU A 121 -0.47 5.57 4.81
CA GLU A 121 -1.57 4.62 5.03
C GLU A 121 -1.50 3.45 4.03
N ASP A 122 -0.92 2.31 4.45
CA ASP A 122 -0.93 1.10 3.63
C ASP A 122 -2.25 0.34 3.84
N GLN A 123 -2.95 0.02 2.74
CA GLN A 123 -4.15 -0.80 2.77
C GLN A 123 -3.79 -2.24 2.42
N ALA A 124 -4.12 -3.16 3.33
CA ALA A 124 -3.93 -4.58 3.10
C ALA A 124 -4.67 -5.01 1.81
N PRO A 125 -3.99 -5.59 0.82
CA PRO A 125 -4.65 -6.07 -0.38
C PRO A 125 -5.65 -7.18 -0.05
N GLU A 126 -6.87 -7.06 -0.59
CA GLU A 126 -7.87 -8.12 -0.51
C GLU A 126 -7.46 -9.29 -1.42
N GLY A 127 -7.34 -10.49 -0.84
CA GLY A 127 -7.16 -11.72 -1.60
C GLY A 127 -5.75 -12.01 -2.11
N GLU A 128 -4.71 -11.40 -1.54
CA GLU A 128 -3.34 -11.90 -1.76
C GLU A 128 -3.19 -13.30 -1.17
N ILE A 129 -2.51 -14.18 -1.91
CA ILE A 129 -2.06 -15.48 -1.42
C ILE A 129 -0.84 -15.22 -0.54
N VAL A 130 -0.98 -15.51 0.75
CA VAL A 130 0.12 -15.45 1.73
C VAL A 130 1.26 -16.40 1.28
N PRO A 131 2.49 -15.89 1.07
CA PRO A 131 3.65 -16.69 0.70
C PRO A 131 3.92 -17.84 1.69
N ASP A 132 4.67 -18.85 1.23
CA ASP A 132 5.18 -19.88 2.13
C ASP A 132 6.31 -19.33 3.02
N GLY A 133 6.32 -19.75 4.29
CA GLY A 133 7.21 -19.22 5.32
C GLY A 133 6.45 -18.52 6.45
N VAL A 134 7.20 -17.87 7.34
CA VAL A 134 6.66 -17.10 8.47
C VAL A 134 6.10 -15.77 7.97
N ASN A 135 4.86 -15.48 8.33
CA ASN A 135 4.20 -14.22 8.00
C ASN A 135 4.07 -13.33 9.23
N TYR A 136 3.91 -12.03 8.98
CA TYR A 136 3.81 -11.02 10.01
C TYR A 136 2.48 -10.29 9.89
N TRP A 137 1.61 -10.47 10.88
CA TRP A 137 0.26 -9.93 10.90
C TRP A 137 0.16 -8.77 11.89
N PHE A 138 -0.50 -7.69 11.47
CA PHE A 138 -0.82 -6.53 12.29
C PHE A 138 -2.32 -6.43 12.41
N VAL A 139 -2.82 -6.51 13.64
CA VAL A 139 -4.25 -6.65 13.91
C VAL A 139 -4.78 -5.61 14.89
N GLY A 140 -5.99 -5.12 14.67
CA GLY A 140 -6.71 -4.29 15.62
C GLY A 140 -7.42 -5.12 16.69
N ALA A 141 -7.68 -4.50 17.84
CA ALA A 141 -8.42 -5.10 18.94
C ALA A 141 -9.58 -4.22 19.46
N ALA A 142 -9.87 -3.07 18.84
CA ALA A 142 -10.93 -2.17 19.29
C ALA A 142 -12.19 -2.32 18.43
N TRP A 143 -13.30 -2.70 19.06
CA TRP A 143 -14.63 -2.81 18.45
C TRP A 143 -15.65 -1.92 19.21
N ASP A 144 -16.94 -2.02 18.93
CA ASP A 144 -17.99 -1.21 19.58
C ASP A 144 -18.02 -1.38 21.11
N GLU A 145 -17.61 -2.55 21.60
CA GLU A 145 -17.53 -2.91 23.03
C GLU A 145 -16.23 -2.42 23.71
N GLY A 146 -15.35 -1.75 22.96
CA GLY A 146 -14.08 -1.23 23.45
C GLY A 146 -12.86 -2.08 23.05
N ASP A 147 -11.75 -1.86 23.74
CA ASP A 147 -10.47 -2.53 23.48
C ASP A 147 -10.45 -3.95 24.06
N GLN A 148 -10.41 -4.94 23.17
CA GLN A 148 -10.41 -6.37 23.48
C GLN A 148 -9.00 -6.91 23.79
N THR A 149 -7.97 -6.06 23.79
CA THR A 149 -6.59 -6.51 24.07
C THR A 149 -6.47 -7.30 25.37
N PRO A 150 -7.05 -6.88 26.52
CA PRO A 150 -6.97 -7.66 27.76
C PRO A 150 -7.54 -9.07 27.62
N ARG A 151 -8.70 -9.20 26.97
CA ARG A 151 -9.36 -10.48 26.70
C ARG A 151 -8.52 -11.38 25.81
N PHE A 152 -7.93 -10.82 24.75
CA PHE A 152 -7.07 -11.55 23.83
C PHE A 152 -5.82 -12.10 24.51
N LEU A 153 -5.20 -11.31 25.39
CA LEU A 153 -4.05 -11.73 26.19
C LEU A 153 -4.42 -12.84 27.18
N GLU A 154 -5.53 -12.69 27.90
CA GLU A 154 -6.00 -13.65 28.90
C GLU A 154 -6.41 -14.99 28.27
N GLU A 155 -7.18 -14.96 27.19
CA GLU A 155 -7.68 -16.16 26.51
C GLU A 155 -6.64 -16.81 25.57
N GLY A 156 -5.52 -16.14 25.29
CA GLY A 156 -4.51 -16.65 24.36
C GLY A 156 -5.02 -16.73 22.92
N ILE A 157 -5.83 -15.74 22.50
CA ILE A 157 -6.40 -15.69 21.14
C ILE A 157 -6.24 -14.32 20.52
N TRP A 158 -6.39 -14.25 19.20
CA TRP A 158 -6.92 -13.07 18.53
C TRP A 158 -8.22 -13.45 17.83
N GLN A 159 -9.21 -12.55 17.88
CA GLN A 159 -10.47 -12.73 17.19
C GLN A 159 -10.76 -11.55 16.25
N ASN A 160 -11.39 -11.83 15.11
CA ASN A 160 -11.88 -10.84 14.18
C ASN A 160 -13.29 -10.37 14.58
N GLY A 161 -13.44 -9.06 14.82
CA GLY A 161 -14.70 -8.45 15.22
C GLY A 161 -15.75 -8.30 14.11
N TYR A 162 -15.36 -8.50 12.85
CA TYR A 162 -16.25 -8.32 11.70
C TYR A 162 -16.75 -9.65 11.19
N ASP A 163 -18.06 -9.79 10.95
CA ASP A 163 -18.65 -11.01 10.37
C ASP A 163 -18.46 -11.09 8.85
N ASP A 164 -18.41 -9.93 8.18
CA ASP A 164 -18.41 -9.79 6.73
C ASP A 164 -17.03 -9.46 6.14
N LYS A 165 -16.04 -9.14 6.98
CA LYS A 165 -14.70 -8.69 6.57
C LYS A 165 -13.59 -9.55 7.14
N PHE A 166 -12.44 -9.53 6.47
CA PHE A 166 -11.17 -10.15 6.88
C PHE A 166 -11.16 -11.66 7.07
N SER A 167 -12.29 -12.36 6.96
CA SER A 167 -12.36 -13.80 7.19
C SER A 167 -11.42 -14.61 6.30
N GLU A 168 -11.13 -14.11 5.10
CA GLU A 168 -10.14 -14.72 4.20
C GLU A 168 -8.72 -14.55 4.70
N HIS A 169 -8.35 -13.37 5.22
CA HIS A 169 -7.04 -13.14 5.83
C HIS A 169 -6.86 -14.01 7.06
N VAL A 170 -7.87 -14.11 7.93
CA VAL A 170 -7.80 -14.96 9.12
C VAL A 170 -7.59 -16.42 8.74
N ARG A 171 -8.28 -16.95 7.71
CA ARG A 171 -8.05 -18.33 7.24
C ARG A 171 -6.65 -18.58 6.68
N GLN A 172 -5.93 -17.53 6.29
CA GLN A 172 -4.57 -17.64 5.77
C GLN A 172 -3.49 -17.54 6.86
N MET A 173 -3.85 -17.18 8.10
CA MET A 173 -2.92 -17.18 9.22
C MET A 173 -2.52 -18.62 9.58
N LYS A 174 -1.22 -18.88 9.66
CA LYS A 174 -0.66 -20.22 9.90
C LYS A 174 0.00 -20.30 11.27
N GLN A 175 0.03 -21.50 11.84
CA GLN A 175 0.87 -21.76 13.01
C GLN A 175 2.33 -21.38 12.70
N GLY A 176 2.98 -20.69 13.64
CA GLY A 176 4.33 -20.17 13.48
C GLY A 176 4.40 -18.75 12.91
N ASP A 177 3.31 -18.22 12.34
CA ASP A 177 3.23 -16.81 11.96
C ASP A 177 3.36 -15.91 13.20
N ARG A 178 3.91 -14.72 13.00
CA ARG A 178 4.01 -13.67 14.01
C ARG A 178 2.82 -12.73 13.88
N ILE A 179 2.28 -12.27 15.01
CA ILE A 179 1.10 -11.40 15.06
C ILE A 179 1.30 -10.30 16.09
N ALA A 180 0.86 -9.07 15.80
CA ALA A 180 0.95 -7.92 16.68
C ALA A 180 -0.41 -7.21 16.81
N ILE A 181 -0.82 -6.93 18.04
CA ILE A 181 -1.96 -6.06 18.31
C ILE A 181 -1.51 -4.60 18.21
N LYS A 182 -2.16 -3.84 17.33
CA LYS A 182 -1.85 -2.43 17.08
C LYS A 182 -3.06 -1.51 17.26
N ALA A 183 -2.79 -0.23 17.49
CA ALA A 183 -3.76 0.85 17.34
C ALA A 183 -3.15 1.99 16.53
N THR A 184 -3.87 2.46 15.51
CA THR A 184 -3.40 3.50 14.59
C THR A 184 -4.13 4.80 14.88
N TYR A 185 -3.39 5.91 14.93
CA TYR A 185 -3.91 7.26 15.21
C TYR A 185 -2.99 8.32 14.62
N THR A 186 -3.38 9.59 14.75
CA THR A 186 -2.52 10.72 14.39
C THR A 186 -1.97 11.37 15.65
N ARG A 187 -0.67 11.68 15.67
CA ARG A 187 -0.02 12.41 16.76
C ARG A 187 0.54 13.74 16.27
N LYS A 188 0.30 14.79 17.04
CA LYS A 188 0.75 16.16 16.72
C LYS A 188 1.78 16.70 17.73
N HIS A 189 1.75 16.22 18.96
CA HIS A 189 2.63 16.68 20.04
C HIS A 189 3.47 15.50 20.54
N ASP A 190 4.61 15.79 21.17
CA ASP A 190 5.49 14.79 21.78
C ASP A 190 5.95 13.69 20.81
N VAL A 191 6.27 14.07 19.59
CA VAL A 191 6.90 13.20 18.58
C VAL A 191 8.43 13.35 18.64
N PRO A 192 9.22 12.32 18.30
CA PRO A 192 10.69 12.35 18.44
C PRO A 192 11.41 13.13 17.31
N PHE A 193 10.70 14.00 16.59
CA PHE A 193 11.21 14.79 15.47
C PHE A 193 10.42 16.09 15.30
N GLU A 194 10.98 17.06 14.58
CA GLU A 194 10.28 18.31 14.25
C GLU A 194 9.17 18.06 13.21
N ASN A 195 7.91 18.22 13.61
CA ASN A 195 6.76 18.01 12.74
C ASN A 195 6.06 19.33 12.32
N ARG A 196 6.57 20.49 12.75
CA ARG A 196 6.05 21.84 12.46
C ARG A 196 4.60 22.04 12.87
N GLY A 197 4.19 21.37 13.94
CA GLY A 197 2.80 21.35 14.40
C GLY A 197 1.84 20.66 13.44
N ARG A 198 2.34 19.87 12.47
CA ARG A 198 1.54 19.01 11.61
C ARG A 198 1.30 17.67 12.32
N ALA A 199 0.12 17.10 12.12
CA ALA A 199 -0.14 15.74 12.55
C ALA A 199 0.72 14.74 11.74
N VAL A 200 1.07 13.63 12.38
CA VAL A 200 1.82 12.53 11.78
C VAL A 200 1.11 11.23 12.12
N SER A 201 1.04 10.31 11.17
CA SER A 201 0.53 8.96 11.42
C SER A 201 1.40 8.23 12.42
N ALA A 202 0.77 7.62 13.41
CA ALA A 202 1.38 6.86 14.48
C ALA A 202 0.64 5.53 14.67
N MET A 203 1.38 4.50 15.04
CA MET A 203 0.84 3.18 15.33
C MET A 203 1.49 2.64 16.61
N SER A 204 0.68 2.44 17.65
CA SER A 204 1.14 1.79 18.87
C SER A 204 1.06 0.28 18.76
N ILE A 205 2.10 -0.41 19.21
CA ILE A 205 2.18 -1.86 19.34
C ILE A 205 1.95 -2.20 20.81
N LYS A 206 0.84 -2.89 21.08
CA LYS A 206 0.37 -3.21 22.45
C LYS A 206 0.72 -4.63 22.89
N ALA A 207 0.81 -5.56 21.93
CA ALA A 207 1.20 -6.94 22.18
C ALA A 207 1.78 -7.56 20.92
N ILE A 208 2.67 -8.52 21.08
CA ILE A 208 3.23 -9.33 20.01
C ILE A 208 3.13 -10.81 20.37
N GLY A 209 3.04 -11.69 19.39
CA GLY A 209 2.87 -13.10 19.66
C GLY A 209 3.25 -14.00 18.49
N THR A 210 3.16 -15.29 18.74
CA THR A 210 3.28 -16.34 17.73
C THR A 210 1.98 -17.12 17.67
N ILE A 211 1.43 -17.28 16.48
CA ILE A 211 0.21 -18.05 16.26
C ILE A 211 0.50 -19.52 16.54
N THR A 212 -0.23 -20.11 17.48
CA THR A 212 -0.12 -21.52 17.89
C THR A 212 -1.12 -22.40 17.17
N GLY A 213 -2.23 -21.84 16.69
CA GLY A 213 -3.27 -22.57 15.98
C GLY A 213 -4.24 -21.64 15.25
N ASN A 214 -4.96 -22.18 14.27
CA ASN A 214 -6.04 -21.49 13.58
C ASN A 214 -7.28 -22.38 13.61
N ARG A 215 -8.40 -21.87 14.12
CA ARG A 215 -9.63 -22.66 14.27
C ARG A 215 -10.32 -22.96 12.94
N GLY A 216 -9.93 -22.28 11.85
CA GLY A 216 -10.49 -22.47 10.52
C GLY A 216 -11.88 -21.85 10.32
N ASP A 217 -12.44 -21.20 11.34
CA ASP A 217 -13.72 -20.48 11.30
C ASP A 217 -13.63 -19.19 10.46
N GLY A 218 -12.42 -18.68 10.22
CA GLY A 218 -12.18 -17.37 9.60
C GLY A 218 -12.36 -16.21 10.58
N LYS A 219 -12.35 -16.48 11.88
CA LYS A 219 -12.54 -15.52 12.94
C LYS A 219 -11.43 -15.57 13.97
N THR A 220 -10.98 -16.75 14.36
CA THR A 220 -10.20 -16.92 15.59
C THR A 220 -8.89 -17.66 15.34
N VAL A 221 -7.80 -17.08 15.82
CA VAL A 221 -6.50 -17.75 15.91
C VAL A 221 -6.06 -17.81 17.36
N GLU A 222 -5.37 -18.89 17.71
CA GLU A 222 -4.74 -19.09 19.01
C GLU A 222 -3.33 -18.51 18.96
N VAL A 223 -2.93 -17.80 20.00
CA VAL A 223 -1.71 -17.01 20.03
C VAL A 223 -1.04 -17.12 21.39
N SER A 224 0.26 -17.45 21.37
CA SER A 224 1.12 -17.25 22.52
C SER A 224 1.56 -15.78 22.55
N TRP A 225 0.92 -14.99 23.42
CA TRP A 225 1.14 -13.56 23.53
C TRP A 225 2.29 -13.17 24.45
N GLN A 226 2.87 -12.02 24.15
CA GLN A 226 3.73 -11.22 24.98
C GLN A 226 3.19 -9.79 24.96
N GLU A 227 2.81 -9.26 26.12
CA GLU A 227 2.37 -7.88 26.27
C GLU A 227 3.56 -6.91 26.07
N VAL A 228 3.28 -5.75 25.47
CA VAL A 228 4.23 -4.66 25.28
C VAL A 228 3.75 -3.47 26.10
N ASP A 229 4.31 -3.32 27.30
CA ASP A 229 4.00 -2.25 28.25
C ASP A 229 5.29 -1.53 28.71
N PRO A 230 5.44 -0.21 28.47
CA PRO A 230 4.52 0.65 27.72
C PRO A 230 4.48 0.28 26.23
N PRO A 231 3.34 0.53 25.54
CA PRO A 231 3.25 0.31 24.10
C PRO A 231 4.33 1.08 23.34
N ARG A 232 4.93 0.43 22.34
CA ARG A 232 5.94 1.06 21.48
C ARG A 232 5.28 1.74 20.29
N GLU A 233 5.73 2.94 19.96
CA GLU A 233 5.14 3.75 18.89
C GLU A 233 6.01 3.77 17.64
N TRP A 234 5.35 3.56 16.52
CA TRP A 234 5.90 3.66 15.18
C TRP A 234 5.25 4.83 14.42
N PHE A 235 6.04 5.64 13.72
CA PHE A 235 5.56 6.81 12.99
C PHE A 235 5.61 6.62 11.46
N PHE A 236 4.92 7.49 10.72
CA PHE A 236 4.93 7.59 9.26
C PHE A 236 4.17 6.46 8.54
N TYR A 237 4.78 5.30 8.33
CA TYR A 237 4.20 4.18 7.56
C TYR A 237 3.30 3.30 8.44
N THR A 238 1.98 3.46 8.37
CA THR A 238 1.05 2.77 9.29
C THR A 238 -0.03 1.93 8.57
N TYR A 239 -0.53 0.88 9.23
CA TYR A 239 -1.67 0.11 8.72
C TYR A 239 -2.98 0.63 9.29
N ARG A 240 -3.90 1.07 8.42
CA ARG A 240 -5.24 1.51 8.86
C ARG A 240 -6.25 0.37 8.98
N THR A 241 -6.14 -0.66 8.15
CA THR A 241 -7.07 -1.81 8.18
C THR A 241 -6.94 -2.59 9.49
N THR A 242 -8.03 -3.23 9.91
CA THR A 242 -8.05 -4.03 11.15
C THR A 242 -7.18 -5.26 11.03
N VAL A 243 -7.06 -5.86 9.85
CA VAL A 243 -6.16 -6.97 9.58
C VAL A 243 -5.27 -6.59 8.42
N ALA A 244 -3.96 -6.64 8.64
CA ALA A 244 -2.95 -6.42 7.61
C ALA A 244 -1.85 -7.47 7.72
N ARG A 245 -1.39 -7.96 6.57
CA ARG A 245 -0.14 -8.72 6.49
C ARG A 245 0.96 -7.77 6.03
N ALA A 246 2.07 -7.72 6.75
CA ALA A 246 3.23 -6.99 6.30
C ALA A 246 3.88 -7.71 5.11
N ARG A 247 4.07 -6.98 4.01
CA ARG A 247 4.75 -7.47 2.81
C ARG A 247 6.27 -7.34 2.96
N PHE A 248 6.82 -8.00 3.98
CA PHE A 248 8.23 -7.85 4.37
C PHE A 248 9.19 -8.37 3.28
N GLU A 249 8.73 -9.17 2.33
CA GLU A 249 9.55 -9.70 1.26
C GLU A 249 9.89 -8.67 0.17
N ASP A 250 9.04 -7.68 -0.07
CA ASP A 250 9.17 -6.75 -1.19
C ASP A 250 9.05 -5.27 -0.79
N ASP A 251 8.56 -4.97 0.40
CA ASP A 251 8.49 -3.62 0.96
C ASP A 251 9.52 -3.41 2.08
N ASP A 252 10.44 -2.45 1.86
CA ASP A 252 11.48 -2.10 2.82
C ASP A 252 10.93 -1.40 4.07
N MET A 253 9.87 -0.60 3.95
CA MET A 253 9.22 0.02 5.11
C MET A 253 8.50 -1.03 5.94
N ALA A 254 7.87 -2.02 5.30
CA ALA A 254 7.31 -3.17 5.99
C ALA A 254 8.39 -4.01 6.70
N ARG A 255 9.57 -4.18 6.10
CA ARG A 255 10.72 -4.84 6.77
C ARG A 255 11.16 -4.11 8.03
N GLN A 256 11.31 -2.78 7.95
CA GLN A 256 11.71 -1.99 9.12
C GLN A 256 10.64 -2.04 10.21
N LEU A 257 9.35 -1.97 9.84
CA LEU A 257 8.25 -2.11 10.79
C LEU A 257 8.23 -3.51 11.45
N VAL A 258 8.50 -4.57 10.70
CA VAL A 258 8.61 -5.94 11.24
C VAL A 258 9.78 -6.04 12.22
N ALA A 259 10.96 -5.55 11.86
CA ALA A 259 12.13 -5.56 12.74
C ALA A 259 11.88 -4.73 14.02
N PHE A 260 11.25 -3.57 13.87
CA PHE A 260 10.82 -2.75 15.00
C PHE A 260 9.88 -3.54 15.90
N THR A 261 8.84 -4.15 15.34
CA THR A 261 7.75 -4.78 16.10
C THR A 261 8.21 -6.07 16.79
N PHE A 262 8.90 -6.95 16.07
CA PHE A 262 9.15 -8.33 16.51
C PHE A 262 10.59 -8.60 16.97
N ASP A 263 11.54 -7.75 16.57
CA ASP A 263 12.98 -7.92 16.86
C ASP A 263 13.55 -6.81 17.75
N ALA A 264 12.67 -5.98 18.34
CA ALA A 264 13.02 -4.86 19.21
C ALA A 264 13.97 -3.82 18.59
N ALA A 265 14.04 -3.72 17.26
CA ALA A 265 14.84 -2.71 16.59
C ALA A 265 14.25 -1.30 16.79
N ASP A 266 15.10 -0.27 16.73
CA ASP A 266 14.66 1.13 16.73
C ASP A 266 14.15 1.55 15.35
N GLN A 267 13.20 2.49 15.32
CA GLN A 267 12.76 3.10 14.07
C GLN A 267 13.80 4.11 13.57
N ASP A 268 14.25 3.96 12.33
CA ASP A 268 15.13 4.94 11.67
C ASP A 268 14.33 6.15 11.17
N ILE A 269 13.96 7.04 12.09
CA ILE A 269 13.23 8.28 11.80
C ILE A 269 13.92 9.12 10.71
N GLY A 270 15.26 9.15 10.71
CA GLY A 270 16.04 9.90 9.71
C GLY A 270 15.79 9.42 8.29
N ARG A 271 15.70 8.09 8.10
CA ARG A 271 15.37 7.49 6.81
C ARG A 271 13.97 7.86 6.32
N PHE A 272 12.97 7.88 7.22
CA PHE A 272 11.62 8.34 6.87
C PHE A 272 11.62 9.82 6.50
N LEU A 273 12.28 10.68 7.27
CA LEU A 273 12.38 12.12 6.96
C LEU A 273 13.16 12.42 5.66
N ALA A 274 14.04 11.51 5.22
CA ALA A 274 14.73 11.59 3.93
C ALA A 274 13.90 11.08 2.74
N HIS A 275 12.81 10.33 2.99
CA HIS A 275 11.92 9.85 1.92
C HIS A 275 11.21 11.05 1.27
N PRO A 276 11.13 11.15 -0.07
CA PRO A 276 10.60 12.34 -0.75
C PRO A 276 9.23 12.83 -0.25
N TYR A 277 8.32 11.90 0.05
CA TYR A 277 6.98 12.22 0.55
C TYR A 277 6.98 12.87 1.94
N TRP A 278 7.68 12.28 2.91
CA TRP A 278 7.78 12.84 4.25
C TRP A 278 8.74 14.02 4.29
N ALA A 279 9.76 14.05 3.44
CA ALA A 279 10.67 15.17 3.32
C ALA A 279 9.94 16.45 2.89
N GLU A 280 9.03 16.37 1.91
CA GLU A 280 8.22 17.52 1.51
C GLU A 280 7.37 18.08 2.67
N ARG A 281 6.90 17.18 3.54
CA ARG A 281 6.02 17.51 4.67
C ARG A 281 6.78 18.00 5.90
N TYR A 282 7.94 17.42 6.18
CA TYR A 282 8.64 17.51 7.45
C TYR A 282 10.12 17.93 7.34
N ALA A 283 10.83 17.69 6.22
CA ALA A 283 12.26 18.04 6.12
C ALA A 283 12.51 19.56 6.10
N GLU A 284 13.67 19.97 6.61
CA GLU A 284 14.20 21.34 6.57
C GLU A 284 14.29 21.86 5.13
N ARG A 285 13.50 22.88 4.78
CA ARG A 285 13.83 23.67 3.60
C ARG A 285 15.06 24.50 3.96
N PRO A 286 16.13 24.52 3.14
CA PRO A 286 17.21 25.44 3.37
C PRO A 286 16.63 26.86 3.43
N SER A 287 16.98 27.59 4.48
CA SER A 287 16.59 28.97 4.65
C SER A 287 16.96 29.73 3.37
N ARG A 288 15.96 30.31 2.69
CA ARG A 288 16.25 31.29 1.64
C ARG A 288 17.12 32.36 2.30
N PRO A 289 18.32 32.68 1.77
CA PRO A 289 19.09 33.79 2.31
C PRO A 289 18.19 35.03 2.23
N ARG A 290 18.02 35.70 3.37
CA ARG A 290 17.43 37.03 3.40
C ARG A 290 18.29 37.88 2.47
N LEU A 291 17.73 38.35 1.35
CA LEU A 291 18.34 39.43 0.58
C LEU A 291 18.43 40.62 1.54
N ASP A 292 19.62 40.82 2.10
CA ASP A 292 19.94 41.99 2.91
C ASP A 292 19.89 43.18 1.95
N ASN A 293 18.82 43.96 2.05
CA ASN A 293 18.60 45.13 1.22
C ASN A 293 19.45 46.28 1.79
N ARG A 294 20.78 46.12 1.73
CA ARG A 294 21.77 47.15 2.04
C ARG A 294 22.74 47.29 0.88
N HIS A 295 22.33 48.07 -0.11
CA HIS A 295 23.13 49.14 -0.71
C HIS A 295 22.50 49.58 -2.02
N LEU A 296 22.01 50.82 -2.05
CA LEU A 296 22.14 51.73 -3.20
C LEU A 296 21.87 53.16 -2.70
N THR A 297 22.83 53.70 -1.96
CA THR A 297 23.03 55.15 -1.85
C THR A 297 24.16 55.55 -2.78
N ARG A 298 23.82 56.31 -3.83
CA ARG A 298 24.60 57.24 -4.68
C ARG A 298 23.79 57.34 -5.98
N GLY A 299 23.18 58.45 -6.37
CA GLY A 299 23.60 59.83 -6.28
C GLY A 299 23.80 60.32 -7.71
N SER A 300 22.89 61.16 -8.24
CA SER A 300 23.21 62.07 -9.34
C SER A 300 22.22 63.23 -9.39
N GLN A 301 22.77 64.42 -9.23
CA GLN A 301 22.15 65.73 -9.42
C GLN A 301 21.81 65.99 -10.91
N ARG A 302 20.80 66.83 -11.14
CA ARG A 302 20.71 67.88 -12.19
C ARG A 302 19.48 68.75 -11.86
N THR A 303 19.64 69.97 -11.29
CA THR A 303 19.63 71.29 -11.99
C THR A 303 18.54 71.36 -13.07
N GLY A 304 17.48 72.18 -13.05
CA GLY A 304 17.22 73.49 -12.47
C GLY A 304 16.83 74.46 -13.59
N LYS A 305 15.60 75.02 -13.60
CA LYS A 305 15.22 76.41 -14.01
C LYS A 305 13.70 76.60 -14.27
N THR A 306 13.07 77.29 -13.32
CA THR A 306 12.17 78.47 -13.34
C THR A 306 11.44 79.00 -14.60
N ARG A 307 10.23 79.54 -14.29
CA ARG A 307 9.36 80.57 -14.95
C ARG A 307 8.37 80.03 -15.98
N HIS A 308 7.08 80.40 -16.00
CA HIS A 308 6.32 81.53 -15.43
C HIS A 308 5.01 81.06 -14.80
#